data_AF-X0XJJ6-F1
#
_entry.id   AF-X0XJJ6-F1
#
_cell.length_a   1.000
_cell.length_b   1.000
_cell.length_c   1.000
_cell.angle_alpha   90.00
_cell.angle_beta   90.00
_cell.angle_gamma   90.00
#
_symmetry.space_group_name_H-M   'P 1'
#
loop_
_entity.id
_entity.type
_entity.pdbx_description
1 polymer ?
#
loop_
_entity_poly.entity_id
_entity_poly.type
_entity_poly.pdbx_seq_one_letter_code
_entity_poly.pdbx_strand_id
1 'polypeptide(L)'
;MADTGALEPLIEVLEDEREKKYGISFSDDRLAKAKCPWKVFYGCNASVRISHLRAVGGFDQSFVGYGLEDNELAYRLFTLGIRFVLSDRIPVFHEKPANPRDPYKSAIQGSPADFTTYVENAKRFIRNHKDDPEVAQVLGQALAAIETYTHENDNGPWLGYRKGEFRP
;
A
#
# COMPACT_ATOMS: atom_id res chain seq x y z
N MET A 1 14.98 49.22 -7.86
CA MET A 1 14.11 48.28 -7.13
C MET A 1 14.32 46.93 -7.75
N ALA A 2 14.91 45.98 -7.01
CA ALA A 2 15.13 44.64 -7.51
C ALA A 2 13.79 43.90 -7.48
N ASP A 3 13.39 43.38 -8.63
CA ASP A 3 12.30 42.42 -8.78
C ASP A 3 12.66 41.18 -7.95
N THR A 4 12.07 41.05 -6.76
CA THR A 4 12.11 39.80 -6.00
C THR A 4 11.13 38.86 -6.68
N GLY A 5 11.52 38.36 -7.86
CA GLY A 5 10.81 37.31 -8.57
C GLY A 5 10.61 36.18 -7.58
N ALA A 6 9.37 36.02 -7.10
CA ALA A 6 9.02 34.95 -6.21
C ALA A 6 9.38 33.66 -6.94
N LEU A 7 10.43 32.98 -6.47
CA LEU A 7 10.74 31.64 -6.93
C LEU A 7 9.48 30.83 -6.68
N GLU A 8 8.83 30.36 -7.74
CA GLU A 8 7.77 29.38 -7.57
C GLU A 8 8.34 28.22 -6.74
N PRO A 9 7.58 27.69 -5.76
CA PRO A 9 8.11 26.62 -4.94
C PRO A 9 8.52 25.46 -5.84
N LEU A 10 9.82 25.14 -5.86
CA LEU A 10 10.38 23.95 -6.53
C LEU A 10 9.85 22.63 -5.96
N ILE A 11 8.98 22.71 -4.95
CA ILE A 11 8.44 21.61 -4.16
C ILE A 11 6.93 21.81 -4.11
N GLU A 12 6.21 20.95 -4.81
CA GLU A 12 4.76 20.82 -4.67
C GLU A 12 4.47 20.04 -3.38
N VAL A 13 3.80 20.69 -2.42
CA VAL A 13 3.24 19.99 -1.25
C VAL A 13 1.93 19.35 -1.69
N LEU A 14 2.01 18.06 -2.02
CA LEU A 14 0.83 17.27 -2.34
C LEU A 14 0.11 16.84 -1.07
N GLU A 15 -1.21 16.93 -1.07
CA GLU A 15 -2.05 16.29 -0.05
C GLU A 15 -1.71 14.79 0.02
N ASP A 16 -1.67 14.23 1.23
CA ASP A 16 -1.44 12.81 1.38
C ASP A 16 -2.65 12.05 0.81
N GLU A 17 -2.40 11.13 -0.12
CA GLU A 17 -3.46 10.36 -0.79
C GLU A 17 -4.39 9.65 0.20
N ARG A 18 -3.90 9.33 1.41
CA ARG A 18 -4.69 8.72 2.49
C ARG A 18 -5.70 9.67 3.10
N GLU A 19 -5.39 10.97 3.18
CA GLU A 19 -6.34 11.98 3.69
C GLU A 19 -7.56 12.07 2.79
N LYS A 20 -7.34 12.15 1.47
CA LYS A 20 -8.41 12.20 0.47
C LYS A 20 -9.18 10.88 0.38
N LYS A 21 -8.48 9.74 0.37
CA LYS A 21 -9.10 8.41 0.18
C LYS A 21 -9.94 7.96 1.37
N TYR A 22 -9.58 8.36 2.58
CA TYR A 22 -10.26 7.90 3.80
C TYR A 22 -10.96 9.01 4.57
N GLY A 23 -10.91 10.26 4.06
CA GLY A 23 -11.43 11.42 4.77
C GLY A 23 -10.86 11.47 6.18
N ILE A 24 -9.55 11.29 6.33
CA ILE A 24 -8.83 11.39 7.60
C ILE A 24 -8.02 12.69 7.58
N SER A 25 -7.91 13.38 8.71
CA SER A 25 -6.96 14.48 8.88
C SER A 25 -5.80 14.00 9.74
N PHE A 26 -4.63 14.62 9.57
CA PHE A 26 -3.56 14.54 10.55
C PHE A 26 -4.10 14.76 11.98
N SER A 27 -3.57 14.03 12.96
CA SER A 27 -3.95 14.04 14.38
C SER A 27 -5.34 13.45 14.75
N ASP A 28 -6.07 12.86 13.82
CA ASP A 28 -7.37 12.23 14.12
C ASP A 28 -7.26 10.75 14.50
N ASP A 29 -7.98 10.36 15.56
CA ASP A 29 -8.22 8.98 15.99
C ASP A 29 -8.98 8.14 14.95
N ARG A 30 -9.50 8.73 13.86
CA ARG A 30 -10.17 8.01 12.76
C ARG A 30 -9.37 6.82 12.24
N LEU A 31 -8.05 6.95 12.07
CA LEU A 31 -7.24 5.80 11.63
C LEU A 31 -7.16 4.72 12.71
N ALA A 32 -7.06 5.11 13.98
CA ALA A 32 -7.09 4.19 15.12
C ALA A 32 -8.44 3.46 15.27
N LYS A 33 -9.53 4.05 14.75
CA LYS A 33 -10.89 3.50 14.77
C LYS A 33 -11.31 2.83 13.46
N ALA A 34 -10.46 2.89 12.43
CA ALA A 34 -10.76 2.27 11.14
C ALA A 34 -10.80 0.74 11.29
N LYS A 35 -11.62 0.07 10.48
CA LYS A 35 -11.76 -1.39 10.51
C LYS A 35 -10.45 -2.10 10.10
N CYS A 36 -9.79 -1.57 9.07
CA CYS A 36 -8.60 -2.18 8.47
C CYS A 36 -7.50 -1.12 8.24
N PRO A 37 -6.95 -0.49 9.30
CA PRO A 37 -5.99 0.61 9.17
C PRO A 37 -4.66 0.16 8.56
N TRP A 38 -4.35 -1.13 8.66
CA TRP A 38 -3.17 -1.75 8.06
C TRP A 38 -3.12 -1.64 6.52
N LYS A 39 -4.26 -1.40 5.86
CA LYS A 39 -4.35 -1.23 4.39
C LYS A 39 -3.66 0.03 3.87
N VAL A 40 -3.41 1.01 4.75
CA VAL A 40 -2.89 2.33 4.39
C VAL A 40 -1.54 2.62 5.03
N PHE A 41 -0.90 1.57 5.53
CA PHE A 41 0.45 1.64 6.06
C PHE A 41 1.46 1.54 4.91
N TYR A 42 2.38 2.50 4.88
CA TYR A 42 3.49 2.57 3.93
C TYR A 42 4.78 2.82 4.74
N GLY A 43 5.76 1.94 4.59
CA GLY A 43 6.95 1.85 5.43
C GLY A 43 7.95 3.00 5.24
N CYS A 44 7.82 3.76 4.14
CA CYS A 44 8.70 4.89 3.81
C CYS A 44 8.79 5.96 4.90
N ASN A 45 7.70 6.21 5.64
CA ASN A 45 7.69 7.15 6.77
C ASN A 45 6.79 6.63 7.89
N ALA A 46 7.31 5.64 8.62
CA ALA A 46 6.63 5.05 9.75
C ALA A 46 7.60 4.88 10.93
N SER A 47 7.05 4.98 12.14
CA SER A 47 7.79 4.72 13.38
C SER A 47 7.00 3.75 14.25
N VAL A 48 7.69 2.74 14.78
CA VAL A 48 7.12 1.73 15.68
C VAL A 48 8.12 1.43 16.79
N ARG A 49 7.63 1.09 17.98
CA ARG A 49 8.51 0.63 19.07
C ARG A 49 9.22 -0.64 18.63
N ILE A 50 10.54 -0.70 18.85
CA ILE A 50 11.35 -1.88 18.50
C ILE A 50 10.84 -3.16 19.18
N SER A 51 10.26 -3.05 20.38
CA SER A 51 9.63 -4.19 21.06
C SER A 51 8.45 -4.76 20.29
N HIS A 52 7.58 -3.92 19.72
CA HIS A 52 6.44 -4.37 18.92
C HIS A 52 6.90 -4.96 17.59
N LEU A 53 7.88 -4.33 16.94
CA LEU A 53 8.46 -4.86 15.69
C LEU A 53 9.08 -6.24 15.90
N ARG A 54 9.81 -6.44 17.01
CA ARG A 54 10.37 -7.75 17.39
C ARG A 54 9.29 -8.76 17.76
N ALA A 55 8.23 -8.33 18.45
CA ALA A 55 7.14 -9.22 18.85
C ALA A 55 6.40 -9.82 17.65
N VAL A 56 6.27 -9.07 16.54
CA VAL A 56 5.68 -9.60 15.31
C VAL A 56 6.69 -10.30 14.40
N GLY A 57 7.99 -10.19 14.66
CA GLY A 57 9.04 -10.84 13.85
C GLY A 57 9.62 -9.99 12.71
N GLY A 58 9.39 -8.66 12.70
CA GLY A 58 9.91 -7.77 11.66
C GLY A 58 9.24 -7.97 10.30
N PHE A 59 9.88 -7.53 9.21
CA PHE A 59 9.40 -7.77 7.85
C PHE A 59 9.59 -9.22 7.43
N ASP A 60 8.57 -9.82 6.81
CA ASP A 60 8.68 -11.14 6.20
C ASP A 60 9.51 -11.06 4.92
N GLN A 61 10.74 -11.58 4.97
CA GLN A 61 11.70 -11.57 3.86
C GLN A 61 11.26 -12.41 2.65
N SER A 62 10.17 -13.17 2.77
CA SER A 62 9.61 -13.94 1.65
C SER A 62 8.69 -13.11 0.74
N PHE A 63 8.36 -11.88 1.13
CA PHE A 63 7.80 -10.86 0.23
C PHE A 63 8.94 -10.31 -0.64
N VAL A 64 8.83 -10.50 -1.95
CA VAL A 64 9.89 -10.16 -2.91
C VAL A 64 9.34 -9.21 -3.97
N GLY A 65 10.22 -8.43 -4.59
CA GLY A 65 9.81 -7.44 -5.59
C GLY A 65 9.07 -6.26 -4.96
N TYR A 66 7.95 -5.86 -5.55
CA TYR A 66 7.17 -4.71 -5.09
C TYR A 66 5.82 -5.14 -4.53
N GLY A 67 5.49 -4.65 -3.33
CA GLY A 67 4.13 -4.56 -2.82
C GLY A 67 3.78 -5.53 -1.70
N LEU A 68 2.92 -5.03 -0.80
CA LEU A 68 2.26 -5.71 0.32
C LEU A 68 3.15 -6.13 1.50
N GLU A 69 4.47 -5.98 1.43
CA GLU A 69 5.38 -6.24 2.56
C GLU A 69 5.11 -5.30 3.74
N ASP A 70 4.86 -4.02 3.45
CA ASP A 70 4.50 -3.01 4.43
C ASP A 70 3.13 -3.31 5.05
N ASN A 71 2.15 -3.65 4.20
CA ASN A 71 0.79 -3.96 4.63
C ASN A 71 0.72 -5.23 5.48
N GLU A 72 1.53 -6.24 5.17
CA GLU A 72 1.58 -7.49 5.92
C GLU A 72 2.20 -7.28 7.31
N LEU A 73 3.28 -6.51 7.40
CA LEU A 73 3.83 -6.08 8.69
C LEU A 73 2.79 -5.29 9.50
N ALA A 74 2.11 -4.34 8.85
CA ALA A 74 1.07 -3.54 9.49
C ALA A 74 -0.10 -4.39 9.98
N TYR A 75 -0.50 -5.40 9.22
CA TYR A 75 -1.56 -6.32 9.62
C TYR A 75 -1.16 -7.09 10.88
N ARG A 76 0.07 -7.62 10.96
CA ARG A 76 0.55 -8.30 12.18
C ARG A 76 0.64 -7.36 13.39
N LEU A 77 1.02 -6.09 13.18
CA LEU A 77 1.00 -5.08 14.24
C LEU A 77 -0.44 -4.77 14.68
N PHE A 78 -1.38 -4.70 13.73
CA PHE A 78 -2.79 -4.47 14.01
C PHE A 78 -3.41 -5.62 14.82
N THR A 79 -3.14 -6.87 14.44
CA THR A 79 -3.64 -8.04 15.19
C THR A 79 -3.00 -8.19 16.58
N LEU A 80 -1.80 -7.64 16.79
CA LEU A 80 -1.19 -7.47 18.12
C LEU A 80 -1.85 -6.36 18.96
N GLY A 81 -2.84 -5.63 18.41
CA GLY A 81 -3.56 -4.55 19.10
C GLY A 81 -2.84 -3.20 19.05
N ILE A 82 -1.86 -3.02 18.16
CA ILE A 82 -1.14 -1.76 18.05
C ILE A 82 -2.01 -0.73 17.32
N ARG A 83 -2.10 0.46 17.93
CA ARG A 83 -2.87 1.58 17.41
C ARG A 83 -2.09 2.33 16.31
N PHE A 84 -2.76 2.60 15.19
CA PHE A 84 -2.23 3.36 14.06
C PHE A 84 -2.60 4.85 14.16
N VAL A 85 -1.62 5.72 13.94
CA VAL A 85 -1.78 7.19 14.02
C VAL A 85 -1.03 7.83 12.85
N LEU A 86 -1.66 8.80 12.19
CA LEU A 86 -1.03 9.64 11.17
C LEU A 86 -0.55 10.95 11.83
N SER A 87 0.69 11.35 11.57
CA SER A 87 1.29 12.56 12.12
C SER A 87 1.87 13.44 11.02
N ASP A 88 1.57 14.74 11.10
CA ASP A 88 2.10 15.82 10.26
C ASP A 88 3.44 16.38 10.77
N ARG A 89 3.90 15.93 11.94
CA ARG A 89 5.06 16.53 12.62
C ARG A 89 6.40 16.20 11.98
N ILE A 90 6.45 15.15 11.16
CA ILE A 90 7.68 14.66 10.53
C ILE A 90 7.38 14.39 9.04
N PRO A 91 7.24 15.45 8.23
CA PRO A 91 7.09 15.28 6.79
C PRO A 91 8.37 14.71 6.18
N VAL A 92 8.22 13.91 5.13
CA VAL A 92 9.34 13.42 4.32
C VAL A 92 9.13 13.78 2.86
N PHE A 93 10.23 13.95 2.15
CA PHE A 93 10.20 14.09 0.69
C PHE A 93 10.19 12.70 0.06
N HIS A 94 9.22 12.46 -0.82
CA HIS A 94 9.15 11.24 -1.62
C HIS A 94 9.43 11.59 -3.08
N GLU A 95 10.63 11.26 -3.55
CA GLU A 95 10.98 11.42 -4.96
C GLU A 95 10.12 10.46 -5.80
N LYS A 96 9.40 11.01 -6.79
CA LYS A 96 8.59 10.20 -7.72
C LYS A 96 9.45 9.88 -8.94
N PRO A 97 9.90 8.63 -9.13
CA PRO A 97 10.65 8.27 -10.32
C PRO A 97 9.73 8.31 -11.55
N ALA A 98 10.31 8.61 -12.72
CA ALA A 98 9.60 8.59 -13.99
C ALA A 98 9.02 7.20 -14.32
N ASN A 99 9.70 6.13 -13.87
CA ASN A 99 9.26 4.75 -14.00
C ASN A 99 9.06 4.16 -12.59
N PRO A 100 7.85 4.21 -12.01
CA PRO A 100 7.59 3.66 -10.70
C PRO A 100 7.66 2.13 -10.73
N ARG A 101 8.15 1.54 -9.63
CA ARG A 101 8.05 0.09 -9.38
C ARG A 101 6.63 -0.34 -9.03
N ASP A 102 5.80 0.62 -8.65
CA ASP A 102 4.38 0.42 -8.34
C ASP A 102 3.58 0.18 -9.62
N PRO A 103 3.05 -1.03 -9.84
CA PRO A 103 2.34 -1.34 -11.08
C PRO A 103 1.04 -0.55 -11.23
N TYR A 104 0.39 -0.12 -10.14
CA TYR A 104 -0.78 0.75 -10.22
C TYR A 104 -0.40 2.14 -10.73
N LYS A 105 0.72 2.69 -10.27
CA LYS A 105 1.20 4.00 -10.75
C LYS A 105 1.68 3.92 -12.19
N SER A 106 2.37 2.84 -12.58
CA SER A 106 2.77 2.61 -13.97
C SER A 106 1.55 2.57 -14.88
N ALA A 107 0.50 1.83 -14.48
CA ALA A 107 -0.75 1.74 -15.24
C ALA A 107 -1.43 3.11 -15.41
N ILE A 108 -1.53 3.91 -14.34
CA ILE A 108 -2.10 5.27 -14.38
C ILE A 108 -1.29 6.19 -15.30
N GLN A 109 0.02 6.01 -15.36
CA GLN A 109 0.93 6.79 -16.19
C GLN A 109 1.04 6.28 -17.64
N GLY A 110 0.30 5.22 -18.01
CA GLY A 110 0.40 4.59 -19.32
C GLY A 110 1.74 3.90 -19.60
N SER A 111 2.54 3.66 -18.56
CA SER A 111 3.79 2.91 -18.63
C SER A 111 3.53 1.41 -18.44
N PRO A 112 4.42 0.52 -18.91
CA PRO A 112 4.27 -0.92 -18.66
C PRO A 112 4.11 -1.24 -17.17
N ALA A 113 3.01 -1.88 -16.80
CA ALA A 113 2.69 -2.27 -15.43
C ALA A 113 2.95 -3.77 -15.22
N ASP A 114 3.85 -4.11 -14.29
CA ASP A 114 4.15 -5.51 -13.92
C ASP A 114 3.56 -5.86 -12.55
N PHE A 115 2.42 -6.54 -12.56
CA PHE A 115 1.73 -6.99 -11.35
C PHE A 115 2.24 -8.32 -10.80
N THR A 116 3.25 -8.95 -11.42
CA THR A 116 3.67 -10.33 -11.10
C THR A 116 4.02 -10.48 -9.61
N THR A 117 4.91 -9.62 -9.10
CA THR A 117 5.37 -9.71 -7.71
C THR A 117 4.28 -9.30 -6.72
N TYR A 118 3.45 -8.31 -7.06
CA TYR A 118 2.31 -7.92 -6.26
C TYR A 118 1.29 -9.06 -6.08
N VAL A 119 0.96 -9.76 -7.17
CA VAL A 119 0.03 -10.90 -7.16
C VAL A 119 0.58 -12.05 -6.32
N GLU A 120 1.86 -12.39 -6.47
CA GLU A 120 2.48 -13.44 -5.66
C GLU A 120 2.53 -13.08 -4.17
N ASN A 121 2.83 -11.81 -3.85
CA ASN A 121 2.79 -11.31 -2.48
C ASN A 121 1.36 -11.31 -1.91
N ALA A 122 0.33 -11.01 -2.72
CA ALA A 122 -1.07 -11.09 -2.30
C ALA A 122 -1.50 -12.53 -1.99
N LYS A 123 -1.18 -13.49 -2.87
CA LYS A 123 -1.41 -14.92 -2.62
C LYS A 123 -0.72 -15.38 -1.33
N ARG A 124 0.52 -14.95 -1.12
CA ARG A 124 1.30 -15.26 0.08
C ARG A 124 0.64 -14.69 1.33
N PHE A 125 0.24 -13.43 1.31
CA PHE A 125 -0.44 -12.79 2.42
C PHE A 125 -1.71 -13.57 2.79
N ILE A 126 -2.59 -13.87 1.82
CA ILE A 126 -3.81 -14.66 2.05
C ILE A 126 -3.47 -16.02 2.68
N ARG A 127 -2.44 -16.71 2.17
CA ARG A 127 -2.02 -18.02 2.70
C ARG A 127 -1.50 -17.93 4.13
N ASN A 128 -0.68 -16.92 4.45
CA ASN A 128 -0.10 -16.72 5.77
C ASN A 128 -1.19 -16.44 6.83
N HIS A 129 -2.30 -15.81 6.42
CA HIS A 129 -3.38 -15.35 7.28
C HIS A 129 -4.73 -15.98 6.91
N LYS A 130 -4.70 -17.25 6.48
CA LYS A 130 -5.86 -17.99 5.96
C LYS A 130 -7.06 -18.10 6.92
N ASP A 131 -6.80 -17.95 8.22
CA ASP A 131 -7.81 -18.05 9.27
C ASP A 131 -8.53 -16.71 9.51
N ASP A 132 -8.10 -15.63 8.83
CA ASP A 132 -8.79 -14.34 8.83
C ASP A 132 -9.48 -14.10 7.46
N PRO A 133 -10.82 -14.26 7.36
CA PRO A 133 -11.55 -14.06 6.12
C PRO A 133 -11.55 -12.61 5.64
N GLU A 134 -11.28 -11.62 6.50
CA GLU A 134 -11.16 -10.21 6.09
C GLU A 134 -9.92 -10.00 5.21
N VAL A 135 -8.81 -10.69 5.49
CA VAL A 135 -7.61 -10.65 4.64
C VAL A 135 -7.92 -11.18 3.25
N ALA A 136 -8.57 -12.34 3.17
CA ALA A 136 -8.96 -12.95 1.90
C ALA A 136 -9.94 -12.05 1.12
N GLN A 137 -10.91 -11.44 1.80
CA GLN A 137 -11.86 -10.52 1.17
C GLN A 137 -11.17 -9.28 0.60
N VAL A 138 -10.31 -8.62 1.38
CA VAL A 138 -9.63 -7.38 0.98
C VAL A 138 -8.69 -7.63 -0.19
N LEU A 139 -7.87 -8.68 -0.12
CA LEU A 139 -6.89 -8.97 -1.16
C LEU A 139 -7.53 -9.61 -2.39
N GLY A 140 -8.61 -10.39 -2.22
CA GLY A 140 -9.40 -10.92 -3.32
C GLY A 140 -10.01 -9.83 -4.20
N GLN A 141 -10.49 -8.73 -3.60
CA GLN A 141 -10.96 -7.56 -4.36
C GLN A 141 -9.84 -6.91 -5.19
N ALA A 142 -8.64 -6.80 -4.63
CA ALA A 142 -7.49 -6.25 -5.36
C ALA A 142 -7.06 -7.17 -6.52
N LEU A 143 -7.02 -8.48 -6.29
CA LEU A 143 -6.69 -9.48 -7.30
C LEU A 143 -7.71 -9.48 -8.44
N ALA A 144 -9.00 -9.41 -8.14
CA ALA A 144 -10.05 -9.32 -9.16
C ALA A 144 -9.92 -8.06 -10.03
N ALA A 145 -9.56 -6.92 -9.42
CA ALA A 145 -9.32 -5.69 -10.17
C ALA A 145 -8.09 -5.78 -11.08
N ILE A 146 -7.01 -6.44 -10.62
CA ILE A 146 -5.81 -6.70 -11.44
C ILE A 146 -6.17 -7.61 -12.62
N GLU A 147 -6.93 -8.69 -12.38
CA GLU A 147 -7.39 -9.61 -13.43
C GLU A 147 -8.15 -8.85 -14.53
N THR A 148 -9.12 -8.01 -14.15
CA THR A 148 -9.84 -7.14 -15.10
C THR A 148 -8.90 -6.23 -15.89
N TYR A 149 -7.99 -5.52 -15.22
CA TYR A 149 -7.03 -4.64 -15.89
C TYR A 149 -6.15 -5.39 -16.91
N THR A 150 -5.60 -6.54 -16.52
CA THR A 150 -4.71 -7.34 -17.39
C THR A 150 -5.44 -7.89 -18.61
N HIS A 151 -6.70 -8.29 -18.48
CA HIS A 151 -7.53 -8.72 -19.60
C HIS A 151 -7.87 -7.60 -20.58
N GLU A 152 -8.15 -6.39 -20.07
CA GLU A 152 -8.54 -5.26 -20.91
C GLU A 152 -7.37 -4.64 -21.70
N ASN A 153 -6.13 -4.78 -21.20
CA ASN A 153 -4.98 -4.05 -21.73
C ASN A 153 -3.97 -4.93 -22.49
N ASP A 154 -4.20 -6.24 -22.61
CA ASP A 154 -3.31 -7.22 -23.25
C ASP A 154 -1.83 -7.10 -22.81
N ASN A 155 -1.63 -6.63 -21.57
CA ASN A 155 -0.36 -6.23 -20.99
C ASN A 155 -0.03 -7.17 -19.81
N GLY A 156 0.48 -8.36 -20.11
CA GLY A 156 1.06 -9.27 -19.12
C GLY A 156 0.93 -10.75 -19.49
N PRO A 157 1.84 -11.63 -19.02
CA PRO A 157 1.66 -13.06 -19.17
C PRO A 157 0.36 -13.49 -18.49
N TRP A 158 -0.42 -14.36 -19.14
CA TRP A 158 -1.62 -14.99 -18.57
C TRP A 158 -1.35 -15.44 -17.13
N LEU A 159 -1.95 -14.75 -16.15
CA LEU A 159 -1.72 -15.02 -14.71
C LEU A 159 -2.32 -16.35 -14.23
N GLY A 160 -2.92 -17.13 -15.14
CA GLY A 160 -3.43 -18.49 -14.88
C GLY A 160 -4.70 -18.56 -14.03
N TYR A 161 -5.27 -17.43 -13.64
CA TYR A 161 -6.50 -17.39 -12.86
C TYR A 161 -7.73 -17.63 -13.73
N ARG A 162 -8.68 -18.41 -13.20
CA ARG A 162 -10.00 -18.56 -13.80
C ARG A 162 -11.01 -17.79 -12.96
N LYS A 163 -11.79 -16.92 -13.62
CA LYS A 163 -13.02 -16.32 -13.10
C LYS A 163 -13.82 -17.33 -12.25
N GLY A 164 -13.83 -17.15 -10.93
CA GLY A 164 -14.59 -17.98 -9.99
C GLY A 164 -13.80 -18.75 -8.93
N GLU A 165 -12.46 -18.72 -8.94
CA GLU A 165 -11.63 -19.44 -7.96
C GLU A 165 -11.72 -18.90 -6.51
N PHE A 166 -12.18 -17.67 -6.33
CA PHE A 166 -12.50 -17.13 -5.01
C PHE A 166 -13.92 -16.57 -5.03
N ARG A 167 -14.87 -17.41 -4.61
CA ARG A 167 -16.14 -16.94 -4.07
C ARG A 167 -16.10 -17.13 -2.55
N PRO A 168 -16.74 -16.23 -1.77
CA PRO A 168 -16.85 -16.36 -0.32
C PRO A 168 -17.47 -17.69 0.10
#